data_AF-C5T970-F1
#
_entry.id   AF-C5T970-F1
#
_cell.length_a   1.000
_cell.length_b   1.000
_cell.length_c   1.000
_cell.angle_alpha   90.00
_cell.angle_beta   90.00
_cell.angle_gamma   90.00
#
_symmetry.space_group_name_H-M   'P 1'
#
loop_
_entity.id
_entity.type
_entity.pdbx_description
1 polymer ?
#
loop_
_entity_poly.entity_id
_entity_poly.type
_entity_poly.pdbx_seq_one_letter_code
_entity_poly.pdbx_strand_id
1 'polypeptide(L)' 'VIEETRFRGYGFNDGEWHSQAHIGAVAVPILSRDNLLGVLNLIFPKSAMSPSDLTGRFVPLLEQLAQRIGKDARAWI' A
#
# COMPACT_ATOMS: atom_id res chain seq x y z
N VAL A 1 -6.57 8.70 11.01
CA VAL A 1 -6.54 8.09 9.66
C VAL A 1 -5.66 8.87 8.69
N ILE A 2 -6.05 10.03 8.15
CA ILE A 2 -5.26 10.70 7.08
C ILE A 2 -3.84 11.12 7.51
N GLU A 3 -3.71 11.75 8.68
CA GLU A 3 -2.40 12.17 9.21
C GLU A 3 -1.47 10.97 9.45
N GLU A 4 -2.03 9.91 10.03
CA GLU A 4 -1.32 8.66 10.30
C GLU A 4 -0.89 7.92 9.02
N THR A 5 -1.75 7.91 7.99
CA THR A 5 -1.43 7.40 6.66
C THR A 5 -0.26 8.17 6.03
N ARG A 6 -0.26 9.50 6.15
CA ARG A 6 0.84 10.34 5.66
C ARG A 6 2.12 10.10 6.45
N PHE A 7 2.04 9.97 7.77
CA PHE A 7 3.19 9.69 8.63
C PHE A 7 3.84 8.35 8.32
N ARG A 8 3.03 7.28 8.14
CA ARG A 8 3.53 5.95 7.79
C ARG A 8 4.02 5.83 6.35
N GLY A 9 3.49 6.65 5.44
CA GLY A 9 3.74 6.55 4.00
C GLY A 9 2.84 5.54 3.28
N TYR A 10 1.96 4.82 3.99
CA TYR A 10 1.03 3.84 3.42
C TYR A 10 -0.32 3.83 4.15
N GLY A 11 -1.36 3.42 3.41
CA GLY A 11 -2.68 3.13 3.93
C GLY A 11 -2.77 1.68 4.39
N PHE A 12 -3.48 1.44 5.49
CA PHE A 12 -3.68 0.11 6.05
C PHE A 12 -5.12 -0.05 6.48
N ASN A 13 -5.72 -1.19 6.16
CA ASN A 13 -7.02 -1.63 6.63
C ASN A 13 -6.84 -2.99 7.31
N ASP A 14 -7.27 -3.09 8.58
CA ASP A 14 -7.19 -4.33 9.36
C ASP A 14 -8.57 -5.01 9.54
N GLY A 15 -9.38 -5.03 8.49
CA GLY A 15 -10.72 -5.63 8.54
C GLY A 15 -11.79 -4.67 9.07
N GLU A 16 -11.63 -3.38 8.81
CA GLU A 16 -12.61 -2.36 9.20
C GLU A 16 -13.92 -2.49 8.39
N TRP A 17 -13.88 -3.19 7.25
CA TRP A 17 -15.04 -3.56 6.45
C TRP A 17 -15.89 -4.62 7.17
N HIS A 18 -17.04 -4.24 7.72
CA HIS A 18 -17.87 -5.11 8.56
C HIS A 18 -18.24 -6.47 7.92
N SER A 19 -18.59 -6.51 6.64
CA SER A 19 -18.91 -7.76 5.93
C SER A 19 -17.68 -8.59 5.56
N GLN A 20 -16.47 -8.04 5.72
CA GLN A 20 -15.19 -8.63 5.28
C GLN A 20 -14.09 -8.47 6.33
N ALA A 21 -14.44 -8.55 7.62
CA ALA A 21 -13.49 -8.32 8.71
C ALA A 21 -12.29 -9.32 8.74
N HIS A 22 -12.39 -10.41 8.00
CA HIS A 22 -11.32 -11.39 7.80
C HIS A 22 -10.29 -10.98 6.72
N ILE A 23 -10.52 -9.84 6.04
CA ILE A 23 -9.67 -9.31 4.97
C ILE A 23 -8.89 -8.10 5.48
N GLY A 24 -7.58 -8.13 5.31
CA GLY A 24 -6.69 -6.99 5.47
C GLY A 24 -6.31 -6.40 4.12
N ALA A 25 -5.89 -5.14 4.12
CA ALA A 25 -5.32 -4.52 2.92
C ALA A 25 -4.23 -3.50 3.29
N VAL A 26 -3.24 -3.37 2.42
CA VAL A 26 -2.21 -2.32 2.49
C VAL A 26 -2.07 -1.65 1.14
N ALA A 27 -1.96 -0.33 1.14
CA ALA A 27 -1.83 0.46 -0.07
C ALA A 27 -0.66 1.45 0.03
N VAL A 28 0.21 1.44 -0.97
CA VAL A 28 1.35 2.37 -1.08
C VAL A 28 1.12 3.34 -2.26
N PRO A 29 1.57 4.60 -2.17
CA PRO A 29 1.39 5.57 -3.25
C PRO A 29 2.31 5.26 -4.43
N ILE A 30 1.79 5.45 -5.64
CA ILE A 30 2.58 5.49 -6.87
C ILE A 30 2.80 6.96 -7.22
N LEU A 31 4.05 7.42 -7.12
CA LEU A 31 4.44 8.81 -7.37
C LEU A 31 5.28 8.92 -8.64
N SER A 32 4.98 9.89 -9.50
CA SER A 32 5.90 10.34 -10.56
C SER A 32 6.36 11.75 -10.24
N ARG A 33 7.64 11.90 -9.90
CA ARG A 33 8.14 13.11 -9.23
C ARG A 33 7.29 13.38 -7.98
N ASP A 34 6.69 14.55 -7.90
CA ASP A 34 5.86 15.00 -6.79
C ASP A 34 4.35 14.77 -7.04
N ASN A 35 3.99 14.18 -8.19
CA ASN A 35 2.60 13.94 -8.56
C ASN A 35 2.16 12.53 -8.16
N LEU A 36 1.05 12.45 -7.42
CA LEU A 36 0.37 11.20 -7.13
C LEU A 36 -0.34 10.69 -8.39
N LEU A 37 0.06 9.52 -8.88
CA LEU A 37 -0.57 8.87 -10.04
C LEU A 37 -1.66 7.89 -9.62
N GLY A 38 -1.54 7.31 -8.42
CA GLY A 38 -2.46 6.32 -7.90
C GLY A 38 -1.89 5.59 -6.70
N VAL A 39 -2.44 4.41 -6.41
CA VAL A 39 -1.99 3.55 -5.31
C VAL A 39 -1.85 2.11 -5.78
N LEU A 40 -0.84 1.41 -5.26
CA LEU A 40 -0.71 -0.04 -5.40
C LEU A 40 -1.28 -0.70 -4.15
N ASN A 41 -2.31 -1.53 -4.31
CA ASN A 41 -3.03 -2.17 -3.21
C ASN A 41 -2.77 -3.67 -3.17
N LEU A 42 -2.53 -4.21 -1.98
CA LEU A 42 -2.45 -5.63 -1.69
C LEU A 42 -3.55 -6.00 -0.70
N ILE A 43 -4.47 -6.87 -1.12
CA ILE A 43 -5.59 -7.37 -0.33
C ILE A 43 -5.31 -8.84 0.03
N PHE A 44 -5.52 -9.22 1.28
CA PHE A 44 -5.15 -10.55 1.77
C PHE A 44 -6.07 -11.05 2.90
N PRO A 45 -6.25 -12.37 3.04
CA PRO A 45 -6.84 -12.94 4.26
C PRO A 45 -5.93 -12.67 5.46
N LYS A 46 -6.48 -12.16 6.57
CA LYS A 46 -5.72 -11.87 7.79
C LYS A 46 -5.00 -13.10 8.36
N SER A 47 -5.58 -14.29 8.16
CA SER A 47 -4.98 -15.56 8.58
C SER A 47 -3.70 -15.93 7.81
N ALA A 48 -3.46 -15.32 6.64
CA ALA A 48 -2.31 -15.62 5.79
C ALA A 48 -1.11 -14.70 6.03
N MET A 49 -1.24 -13.67 6.87
CA MET A 49 -0.22 -12.63 7.01
C MET A 49 -0.10 -12.12 8.45
N SER A 50 1.09 -12.24 9.03
CA SER A 50 1.39 -11.62 10.31
C SER A 50 1.63 -10.10 10.14
N PRO A 51 1.34 -9.26 11.16
CA PRO A 51 1.68 -7.83 11.12
C PRO A 51 3.17 -7.55 10.89
N SER A 52 4.05 -8.43 11.40
CA SER A 52 5.49 -8.36 11.19
C SER A 52 5.92 -8.67 9.76
N ASP A 53 5.28 -9.65 9.10
CA ASP A 53 5.55 -9.93 7.68
C ASP A 53 5.07 -8.78 6.80
N LEU A 54 3.92 -8.20 7.12
CA LEU A 54 3.37 -7.07 6.39
C LEU A 54 4.35 -5.90 6.39
N THR A 55 4.77 -5.44 7.58
CA THR A 55 5.64 -4.26 7.72
C THR A 55 7.09 -4.54 7.38
N GLY A 56 7.62 -5.71 7.74
CA GLY A 56 9.02 -6.06 7.53
C GLY A 56 9.37 -6.56 6.13
N ARG A 57 8.40 -7.09 5.38
CA ARG A 57 8.63 -7.69 4.07
C ARG A 57 7.74 -7.12 2.97
N PHE A 58 6.41 -7.13 3.15
CA PHE A 58 5.52 -6.81 2.03
C PHE A 58 5.43 -5.32 1.71
N VAL A 59 5.36 -4.45 2.73
CA VAL A 59 5.35 -2.99 2.52
C VAL A 59 6.60 -2.53 1.77
N PRO A 60 7.83 -2.88 2.17
CA PRO A 60 9.03 -2.51 1.42
C PRO A 60 9.03 -2.99 -0.04
N LEU A 61 8.54 -4.21 -0.30
CA LEU A 61 8.45 -4.75 -1.67
C LEU A 61 7.43 -3.99 -2.52
N LEU A 62 6.28 -3.64 -1.93
CA LEU A 62 5.26 -2.85 -2.61
C LEU A 62 5.76 -1.43 -2.91
N GLU A 63 6.45 -0.80 -1.96
CA GLU A 63 7.06 0.53 -2.16
C GLU A 63 8.09 0.51 -3.30
N GLN A 64 8.98 -0.49 -3.34
CA GLN A 64 9.94 -0.65 -4.44
C GLN A 64 9.25 -0.82 -5.79
N LEU A 65 8.17 -1.61 -5.84
CA LEU A 65 7.40 -1.80 -7.07
C LEU A 65 6.68 -0.50 -7.49
N ALA A 66 6.06 0.21 -6.55
CA ALA A 66 5.39 1.47 -6.79
C ALA A 66 6.34 2.56 -7.29
N GLN A 67 7.55 2.63 -6.72
CA GLN A 67 8.61 3.53 -7.21
C GLN A 67 9.02 3.21 -8.64
N ARG A 68 9.14 1.92 -8.99
CA ARG A 68 9.48 1.50 -10.36
C ARG A 68 8.38 1.88 -11.35
N ILE A 69 7.11 1.60 -11.00
CA ILE A 69 5.96 2.01 -11.81
C ILE A 69 5.95 3.53 -12.02
N GLY A 70 6.11 4.30 -10.95
CA GLY A 70 6.11 5.77 -11.02
C GLY A 70 7.25 6.34 -11.87
N LYS A 71 8.45 5.72 -11.82
CA LYS A 71 9.59 6.09 -12.67
C LYS A 71 9.30 5.87 -14.16
N ASP A 72 8.69 4.73 -14.50
CA ASP A 72 8.42 4.34 -15.88
C ASP A 72 7.18 5.06 -16.46
N ALA A 73 6.24 5.47 -15.60
CA ALA A 73 5.01 6.19 -16.00
C ALA A 73 5.26 7.58 -16.61
N ARG A 74 6.46 8.17 -16.45
CA ARG A 74 6.85 9.43 -17.13
C ARG A 74 6.74 9.38 -18.65
N ALA A 75 6.67 8.20 -19.27
CA ALA A 75 6.50 8.09 -20.72
C ALA A 75 5.06 8.44 -21.19
N TRP A 76 4.08 8.55 -20.29
CA TRP A 76 2.65 8.66 -20.63
C TRP A 76 1.96 9.97 -20.20
N ILE A 77 2.64 10.86 -19.46
CA ILE A 77 2.13 12.16 -18.97
C ILE A 77 3.12 13.25 -19.38
#